data_AF-A0A1R1LXB6-F1
#
_entry.id   AF-A0A1R1LXB6-F1
#
_cell.length_a   1.000
_cell.length_b   1.000
_cell.length_c   1.000
_cell.angle_alpha   90.00
_cell.angle_beta   90.00
_cell.angle_gamma   90.00
#
_symmetry.space_group_name_H-M   'P 1'
#
loop_
_entity.id
_entity.type
_entity.pdbx_description
1 polymer ?
#
loop_
_entity_poly.entity_id
_entity_poly.type
_entity_poly.pdbx_seq_one_letter_code
_entity_poly.pdbx_strand_id
1 'polypeptide(L)'
;MAFALGLHLLAAVIWVGGMLLMLHVVRPVAVSLLEPPQRIPLLSRMLGKFFIQVWGAIAVLLITGFWMIFSVFGGMANVGWHVHLMLGLGLIMILLFLILYFIPYRKLQICVDESRWPDAGAQLGKIRMLVMVNALLGTLIVLAASGGRYL
;
A
#
# COMPACT_ATOMS: atom_id res chain seq x y z
N MET A 1 -13.15 21.37 -2.88
CA MET A 1 -11.88 21.03 -2.21
C MET A 1 -12.06 20.04 -1.05
N ALA A 2 -12.89 20.37 -0.04
CA ALA A 2 -13.06 19.52 1.16
C ALA A 2 -13.44 18.06 0.87
N PHE A 3 -14.36 17.82 -0.07
CA PHE A 3 -14.77 16.47 -0.46
C PHE A 3 -13.61 15.66 -1.08
N ALA A 4 -12.89 16.24 -2.06
CA ALA A 4 -11.74 15.59 -2.69
C ALA A 4 -10.62 15.31 -1.68
N LEU A 5 -10.33 16.25 -0.79
CA LEU A 5 -9.34 16.08 0.27
C LEU A 5 -9.76 14.97 1.26
N GLY A 6 -11.03 14.93 1.67
CA GLY A 6 -11.54 13.89 2.56
C GLY A 6 -11.39 12.49 1.98
N LEU A 7 -11.77 12.31 0.70
CA LEU A 7 -11.57 11.04 -0.01
C LEU A 7 -10.09 10.69 -0.18
N HIS A 8 -9.25 11.68 -0.50
CA HIS A 8 -7.81 11.49 -0.65
C HIS A 8 -7.18 10.98 0.65
N LEU A 9 -7.48 11.62 1.77
CA LEU A 9 -6.98 11.23 3.09
C LEU A 9 -7.51 9.86 3.51
N LEU A 10 -8.78 9.56 3.26
CA LEU A 10 -9.36 8.25 3.57
C LEU A 10 -8.66 7.13 2.78
N ALA A 11 -8.40 7.34 1.49
CA ALA A 11 -7.67 6.39 0.66
C ALA A 11 -6.23 6.17 1.16
N ALA A 12 -5.53 7.25 1.55
CA ALA A 12 -4.20 7.17 2.14
C ALA A 12 -4.22 6.37 3.46
N VAL A 13 -5.19 6.63 4.34
CA VAL A 13 -5.36 5.92 5.62
C VAL A 13 -5.64 4.44 5.40
N ILE A 14 -6.55 4.09 4.49
CA ILE A 14 -6.88 2.69 4.19
C ILE A 14 -5.64 1.94 3.70
N TRP A 15 -4.87 2.55 2.79
CA TRP A 15 -3.71 1.89 2.21
C TRP A 15 -2.56 1.79 3.22
N VAL A 16 -2.10 2.91 3.79
CA VAL A 16 -0.96 2.93 4.72
C VAL A 16 -1.31 2.20 6.02
N GLY A 17 -2.48 2.47 6.59
CA GLY A 17 -2.97 1.81 7.80
C GLY A 17 -3.14 0.30 7.61
N GLY A 18 -3.67 -0.14 6.46
CA GLY A 18 -3.81 -1.57 6.15
C GLY A 18 -2.46 -2.29 6.04
N MET A 19 -1.44 -1.64 5.46
CA MET A 19 -0.08 -2.20 5.44
C MET A 19 0.50 -2.35 6.85
N LEU A 20 0.35 -1.33 7.70
CA LEU A 20 0.82 -1.36 9.09
C LEU A 20 0.09 -2.44 9.91
N LEU A 21 -1.23 -2.58 9.73
CA LEU A 21 -2.03 -3.63 10.37
C LEU A 21 -1.55 -5.02 9.98
N MET A 22 -1.31 -5.26 8.68
CA MET A 22 -0.83 -6.55 8.20
C MET A 22 0.55 -6.91 8.76
N LEU A 23 1.45 -5.93 8.85
CA LEU A 23 2.82 -6.13 9.30
C LEU A 23 2.95 -6.33 10.82
N HIS A 24 2.26 -5.50 11.61
CA HIS A 24 2.47 -5.41 13.05
C HIS A 24 1.47 -6.18 13.88
N VAL A 25 0.30 -6.51 13.32
CA VAL A 25 -0.78 -7.17 14.08
C VAL A 25 -1.11 -8.53 13.47
N VAL A 26 -1.55 -8.56 12.21
CA VAL A 26 -2.07 -9.79 11.59
C VAL A 26 -0.98 -10.85 11.46
N ARG A 27 0.15 -10.50 10.84
CA ARG A 27 1.21 -11.47 10.58
C ARG A 27 1.83 -12.03 11.86
N PRO A 28 2.22 -11.23 12.88
CA PRO A 28 2.78 -11.77 14.11
C PRO A 28 1.86 -12.77 14.79
N VAL A 29 0.56 -12.44 14.90
CA VAL A 29 -0.45 -13.32 15.50
C VAL A 29 -0.64 -14.59 14.67
N ALA A 30 -0.71 -14.48 13.34
CA ALA A 30 -0.82 -15.66 12.47
C ALA A 30 0.41 -16.58 12.56
N VAL A 31 1.61 -16.02 12.75
CA VAL A 31 2.84 -16.80 12.91
C VAL A 31 2.89 -17.49 14.27
N SER A 32 2.38 -16.86 15.33
CA SER A 32 2.40 -17.42 16.69
C SER A 32 1.34 -18.50 16.93
N LEU A 33 0.20 -18.44 16.23
CA LEU A 33 -0.93 -19.33 16.48
C LEU A 33 -1.09 -20.47 15.46
N LEU A 34 -0.60 -20.29 14.22
CA LEU A 34 -0.91 -21.18 13.12
C LEU A 34 0.35 -21.77 12.48
N GLU A 35 0.26 -23.04 12.12
CA GLU A 35 1.29 -23.74 11.35
C GLU A 35 1.33 -23.27 9.88
N PRO A 36 2.44 -23.50 9.14
CA PRO A 36 2.57 -23.07 7.75
C PRO A 36 1.39 -23.45 6.83
N PRO A 37 0.86 -24.68 6.83
CA PRO A 37 -0.26 -25.06 5.96
C PRO A 37 -1.58 -24.34 6.27
N GLN A 38 -1.73 -23.80 7.49
CA GLN A 38 -2.92 -23.04 7.90
C GLN A 38 -2.72 -21.54 7.71
N ARG A 39 -1.56 -21.00 8.12
CA ARG A 39 -1.30 -19.57 8.10
C ARG A 39 -1.06 -19.02 6.70
N ILE A 40 -0.42 -19.79 5.82
CA ILE A 40 -0.04 -19.31 4.48
C ILE A 40 -1.30 -19.07 3.62
N PRO A 41 -2.26 -20.00 3.53
CA PRO A 41 -3.53 -19.74 2.82
C PRO A 41 -4.32 -18.59 3.42
N LEU A 42 -4.37 -18.47 4.76
CA LEU A 42 -5.05 -17.37 5.45
C LEU A 42 -4.46 -16.02 5.03
N LEU A 43 -3.14 -15.86 5.16
CA LEU A 43 -2.45 -14.63 4.79
C LEU A 43 -2.56 -14.33 3.30
N SER A 44 -2.45 -15.34 2.44
CA SER A 44 -2.64 -15.19 0.98
C SER A 44 -4.02 -14.62 0.65
N ARG A 45 -5.09 -15.17 1.23
CA ARG A 45 -6.46 -14.70 1.00
C ARG A 45 -6.73 -13.31 1.61
N MET A 46 -6.18 -13.02 2.78
CA MET A 46 -6.26 -11.68 3.39
C MET A 46 -5.56 -10.63 2.53
N LEU A 47 -4.36 -10.93 2.02
CA LEU A 47 -3.64 -10.07 1.08
C LEU A 47 -4.46 -9.83 -0.19
N GLY A 48 -5.07 -10.87 -0.76
CA GLY A 48 -5.95 -10.71 -1.93
C GLY A 48 -7.10 -9.73 -1.71
N LYS A 49 -7.82 -9.86 -0.57
CA LYS A 49 -8.89 -8.91 -0.20
C LYS A 49 -8.36 -7.50 0.02
N PHE A 50 -7.21 -7.37 0.67
CA PHE A 50 -6.58 -6.08 0.89
C PHE A 50 -6.14 -5.42 -0.42
N PHE A 51 -5.59 -6.17 -1.38
CA PHE A 51 -5.15 -5.62 -2.66
C PHE A 51 -6.28 -5.06 -3.51
N ILE A 52 -7.50 -5.59 -3.40
CA ILE A 52 -8.69 -4.97 -4.01
C ILE A 52 -8.92 -3.55 -3.45
N GLN A 53 -8.79 -3.39 -2.13
CA GLN A 53 -8.89 -2.08 -1.49
C GLN A 53 -7.73 -1.16 -1.90
N VAL A 54 -6.52 -1.69 -2.05
CA VAL A 54 -5.36 -0.92 -2.52
C VAL A 54 -5.56 -0.41 -3.95
N TRP A 55 -6.08 -1.23 -4.87
CA TRP A 55 -6.44 -0.76 -6.22
C TRP A 55 -7.44 0.40 -6.18
N GLY A 56 -8.47 0.29 -5.34
CA GLY A 56 -9.42 1.38 -5.12
C GLY A 56 -8.75 2.64 -4.54
N ALA A 57 -7.88 2.47 -3.55
CA ALA A 57 -7.14 3.58 -2.94
C ALA A 57 -6.22 4.29 -3.94
N ILE A 58 -5.50 3.54 -4.78
CA ILE A 58 -4.65 4.11 -5.85
C ILE A 58 -5.48 4.96 -6.80
N ALA A 59 -6.61 4.44 -7.29
CA ALA A 59 -7.48 5.17 -8.19
C ALA A 59 -8.00 6.47 -7.55
N VAL A 60 -8.51 6.38 -6.31
CA VAL A 60 -9.01 7.55 -5.57
C VAL A 60 -7.90 8.57 -5.34
N LEU A 61 -6.71 8.15 -4.93
CA LEU A 61 -5.57 9.04 -4.67
C LEU A 61 -5.13 9.80 -5.92
N LEU A 62 -4.99 9.11 -7.06
CA LEU A 62 -4.59 9.75 -8.31
C LEU A 62 -5.67 10.72 -8.80
N ILE A 63 -6.94 10.29 -8.84
CA ILE A 63 -8.05 11.12 -9.31
C ILE A 63 -8.18 12.37 -8.46
N THR A 64 -8.24 12.22 -7.14
CA THR A 64 -8.41 13.36 -6.21
C THR A 64 -7.16 14.23 -6.15
N GLY A 65 -5.96 13.64 -6.20
CA GLY A 65 -4.69 14.37 -6.21
C GLY A 65 -4.55 15.26 -7.44
N PHE A 66 -4.73 14.71 -8.64
CA PHE A 66 -4.68 15.49 -9.86
C PHE A 66 -5.82 16.51 -9.95
N TRP A 67 -7.02 16.16 -9.48
CA TRP A 67 -8.11 17.14 -9.38
C TRP A 67 -7.68 18.36 -8.56
N MET A 68 -7.13 18.15 -7.36
CA MET A 68 -6.69 19.26 -6.51
C MET A 68 -5.58 20.08 -7.17
N ILE A 69 -4.59 19.43 -7.77
CA ILE A 69 -3.48 20.10 -8.47
C ILE A 69 -3.99 21.02 -9.59
N PHE A 70 -4.84 20.51 -10.48
CA PHE A 70 -5.25 21.26 -11.67
C PHE A 70 -6.43 22.21 -11.42
N SER A 71 -7.40 21.81 -10.60
CA SER A 71 -8.64 22.59 -10.40
C SER A 71 -8.56 23.58 -9.25
N VAL A 72 -7.69 23.35 -8.25
CA VAL A 72 -7.58 24.20 -7.06
C VAL A 72 -6.27 24.99 -7.06
N PHE A 73 -5.15 24.32 -7.32
CA PHE A 73 -3.83 24.97 -7.32
C PHE A 73 -3.45 25.58 -8.67
N GLY A 74 -4.25 25.39 -9.74
CA GLY A 74 -3.98 25.98 -11.04
C GLY A 74 -2.83 25.33 -11.81
N GLY A 75 -2.49 24.07 -11.50
CA GLY A 75 -1.53 23.26 -12.24
C GLY A 75 -0.20 23.01 -11.52
N MET A 76 0.64 22.16 -12.12
CA MET A 76 1.90 21.69 -11.53
C MET A 76 2.94 22.80 -11.29
N ALA A 77 2.90 23.90 -12.03
CA ALA A 77 3.81 25.02 -11.82
C ALA A 77 3.50 25.83 -10.54
N ASN A 78 2.30 25.66 -9.98
CA ASN A 78 1.77 26.46 -8.89
C ASN A 78 1.69 25.70 -7.55
N VAL A 79 2.08 24.41 -7.53
CA VAL A 79 2.13 23.62 -6.30
C VAL A 79 3.51 23.70 -5.66
N GLY A 80 3.56 23.65 -4.33
CA GLY A 80 4.83 23.64 -3.60
C GLY A 80 5.64 22.36 -3.84
N TRP A 81 6.97 22.43 -3.61
CA TRP A 81 7.88 21.30 -3.78
C TRP A 81 7.44 20.02 -3.04
N HIS A 82 6.81 20.17 -1.86
CA HIS A 82 6.27 19.05 -1.09
C HIS A 82 5.22 18.24 -1.85
N VAL A 83 4.42 18.84 -2.74
CA VAL A 83 3.43 18.15 -3.57
C VAL A 83 4.11 17.31 -4.65
N HIS A 84 5.18 17.83 -5.27
CA HIS A 84 5.97 17.07 -6.24
C HIS A 84 6.65 15.86 -5.58
N LEU A 85 7.19 16.05 -4.39
CA LEU A 85 7.78 14.97 -3.60
C LEU A 85 6.72 13.92 -3.23
N MET A 86 5.54 14.34 -2.76
CA MET A 86 4.41 13.46 -2.46
C MET A 86 3.99 12.64 -3.67
N LEU A 87 3.85 13.28 -4.83
CA LEU A 87 3.51 12.59 -6.08
C LEU A 87 4.60 11.59 -6.48
N GLY A 88 5.87 12.01 -6.45
CA GLY A 88 7.00 11.15 -6.79
C GLY A 88 7.08 9.91 -5.91
N LEU A 89 6.97 10.07 -4.59
CA LEU A 89 6.94 8.95 -3.65
C LEU A 89 5.68 8.08 -3.84
N GLY A 90 4.52 8.69 -4.08
CA GLY A 90 3.28 7.96 -4.38
C GLY A 90 3.39 7.08 -5.64
N LEU A 91 4.04 7.57 -6.69
CA LEU A 91 4.31 6.78 -7.90
C LEU A 91 5.27 5.62 -7.63
N ILE A 92 6.31 5.83 -6.81
CA ILE A 92 7.20 4.74 -6.36
C ILE A 92 6.42 3.68 -5.58
N MET A 93 5.55 4.09 -4.66
CA MET A 93 4.69 3.17 -3.91
C MET A 93 3.77 2.35 -4.81
N ILE A 94 3.19 2.98 -5.85
CA ILE A 94 2.39 2.29 -6.86
C ILE A 94 3.25 1.28 -7.61
N LEU A 95 4.46 1.66 -8.05
CA LEU A 95 5.36 0.75 -8.76
C LEU A 95 5.72 -0.48 -7.90
N LEU A 96 6.05 -0.27 -6.63
CA LEU A 96 6.32 -1.36 -5.69
C LEU A 96 5.11 -2.28 -5.53
N PHE A 97 3.91 -1.72 -5.46
CA PHE A 97 2.67 -2.49 -5.39
C PHE A 97 2.43 -3.30 -6.68
N LEU A 98 2.65 -2.72 -7.87
CA LEU A 98 2.52 -3.43 -9.13
C LEU A 98 3.49 -4.62 -9.20
N ILE A 99 4.77 -4.40 -8.86
CA ILE A 99 5.78 -5.46 -8.79
C ILE A 99 5.33 -6.56 -7.83
N LEU A 100 4.87 -6.19 -6.63
CA LEU A 100 4.38 -7.10 -5.61
C LEU A 100 3.18 -7.93 -6.10
N TYR A 101 2.18 -7.27 -6.69
CA TYR A 101 0.92 -7.90 -7.09
C TYR A 101 1.13 -8.87 -8.25
N PHE A 102 1.87 -8.48 -9.28
CA PHE A 102 2.01 -9.28 -10.49
C PHE A 102 3.08 -10.37 -10.39
N ILE A 103 4.08 -10.24 -9.50
CA ILE A 103 5.20 -11.19 -9.41
C ILE A 103 5.07 -12.12 -8.19
N PRO A 104 5.41 -11.73 -6.95
CA PRO A 104 5.41 -12.65 -5.83
C PRO A 104 4.01 -13.06 -5.37
N TYR A 105 2.99 -12.20 -5.48
CA TYR A 105 1.64 -12.59 -5.08
C TYR A 105 1.03 -13.65 -6.01
N ARG A 106 1.17 -13.50 -7.33
CA ARG A 106 0.77 -14.56 -8.27
C ARG A 106 1.51 -15.87 -8.02
N LYS A 107 2.83 -15.81 -7.78
CA LYS A 107 3.63 -17.00 -7.42
C LYS A 107 3.20 -17.62 -6.09
N LEU A 108 2.84 -16.81 -5.10
CA LEU A 108 2.32 -17.27 -3.83
C LEU A 108 1.03 -18.07 -4.04
N GLN A 109 0.09 -17.56 -4.83
CA GLN A 109 -1.17 -18.26 -5.11
C GLN A 109 -0.92 -19.65 -5.71
N ILE A 110 -0.07 -19.73 -6.75
CA ILE A 110 0.32 -21.01 -7.38
C ILE A 110 0.92 -21.97 -6.33
N CYS A 111 1.85 -21.51 -5.51
CA CYS A 111 2.48 -22.36 -4.49
C CYS A 111 1.47 -22.83 -3.43
N VAL A 112 0.47 -22.02 -3.08
CA VAL A 112 -0.60 -22.41 -2.16
C VAL A 112 -1.50 -23.47 -2.78
N ASP A 113 -1.89 -23.30 -4.04
CA ASP A 113 -2.75 -24.24 -4.76
C ASP A 113 -2.05 -25.60 -4.94
N GLU A 114 -0.73 -25.59 -5.17
CA GLU A 114 0.13 -26.79 -5.25
C GLU A 114 0.60 -27.31 -3.88
N SER A 115 0.19 -26.71 -2.75
CA SER A 115 0.63 -27.07 -1.39
C SER A 115 2.16 -27.06 -1.18
N ARG A 116 2.89 -26.23 -1.94
CA ARG A 116 4.34 -26.04 -1.84
C ARG A 116 4.69 -25.03 -0.75
N TRP A 117 4.53 -25.43 0.50
CA TRP A 117 4.66 -24.55 1.66
C TRP A 117 6.01 -23.83 1.81
N PRO A 118 7.17 -24.46 1.56
CA PRO A 118 8.46 -23.76 1.62
C PRO A 118 8.56 -22.62 0.61
N ASP A 119 8.16 -22.87 -0.64
CA ASP A 119 8.18 -21.88 -1.72
C ASP A 119 7.17 -20.75 -1.47
N ALA A 120 5.97 -21.08 -1.00
CA ALA A 120 4.95 -20.11 -0.62
C ALA A 120 5.46 -19.21 0.53
N GLY A 121 6.14 -19.79 1.52
CA GLY A 121 6.79 -19.04 2.60
C GLY A 121 7.84 -18.05 2.09
N ALA A 122 8.65 -18.46 1.11
CA ALA A 122 9.63 -17.57 0.48
C ALA A 122 8.97 -16.39 -0.27
N GLN A 123 7.86 -16.61 -0.99
CA GLN A 123 7.12 -15.52 -1.62
C GLN A 123 6.49 -14.57 -0.59
N LEU A 124 5.93 -15.09 0.50
CA LEU A 124 5.44 -14.25 1.61
C LEU A 124 6.54 -13.39 2.22
N GLY A 125 7.77 -13.90 2.31
CA GLY A 125 8.93 -13.12 2.73
C GLY A 125 9.22 -11.94 1.81
N LYS A 126 9.19 -12.15 0.48
CA LYS A 126 9.37 -11.09 -0.52
C LYS A 126 8.25 -10.05 -0.46
N ILE A 127 6.99 -10.51 -0.37
CA ILE A 127 5.83 -9.63 -0.20
C ILE A 127 6.02 -8.77 1.04
N ARG A 128 6.37 -9.38 2.19
CA ARG A 128 6.61 -8.65 3.43
C ARG A 128 7.64 -7.54 3.25
N MET A 129 8.78 -7.82 2.63
CA MET A 129 9.83 -6.81 2.43
C MET A 129 9.30 -5.64 1.59
N LEU A 130 8.62 -5.92 0.47
CA LEU A 130 8.02 -4.89 -0.37
C LEU A 130 6.95 -4.08 0.38
N VAL A 131 6.08 -4.73 1.16
CA VAL A 131 5.09 -4.03 2.01
C VAL A 131 5.77 -3.19 3.08
N MET A 132 6.87 -3.65 3.69
CA MET A 132 7.61 -2.87 4.69
C MET A 132 8.20 -1.59 4.10
N VAL A 133 8.87 -1.69 2.95
CA VAL A 133 9.40 -0.50 2.25
C VAL A 133 8.26 0.43 1.86
N ASN A 134 7.17 -0.10 1.31
CA ASN A 134 6.03 0.69 0.89
C ASN A 134 5.33 1.38 2.09
N ALA A 135 5.18 0.68 3.21
CA ALA A 135 4.63 1.24 4.45
C ALA A 135 5.50 2.36 5.03
N LEU A 136 6.83 2.22 4.96
CA LEU A 136 7.76 3.27 5.36
C LEU A 136 7.59 4.52 4.48
N LEU A 137 7.58 4.36 3.16
CA LEU A 137 7.34 5.47 2.22
C LEU A 137 6.00 6.14 2.49
N GLY A 138 4.93 5.37 2.66
CA GLY A 138 3.60 5.89 2.95
C GLY A 138 3.54 6.66 4.28
N THR A 139 4.24 6.17 5.30
CA THR A 139 4.34 6.87 6.60
C THR A 139 5.07 8.20 6.44
N LEU A 140 6.19 8.22 5.69
CA LEU A 140 6.92 9.46 5.39
C LEU A 140 6.07 10.46 4.62
N ILE A 141 5.28 10.01 3.64
CA ILE A 141 4.33 10.86 2.93
C ILE A 141 3.29 11.45 3.88
N VAL A 142 2.69 10.65 4.75
CA VAL A 142 1.69 11.12 5.72
C VAL A 142 2.29 12.16 6.68
N LEU A 143 3.50 11.91 7.18
CA LEU A 143 4.22 12.86 8.04
C LEU A 143 4.50 14.17 7.29
N ALA A 144 5.01 14.10 6.06
CA ALA A 144 5.27 15.28 5.23
C ALA A 144 3.99 16.06 4.91
N ALA A 145 2.87 15.37 4.64
CA ALA A 145 1.57 15.99 4.38
C ALA A 145 1.03 16.73 5.62
N SER A 146 1.16 16.13 6.80
CA SER A 146 0.73 16.75 8.06
C SER A 146 1.65 17.89 8.51
N GLY A 147 2.96 17.77 8.27
CA GLY A 147 3.98 18.75 8.62
C GLY A 147 4.06 19.91 7.65
N GLY A 148 3.63 19.76 6.40
CA GLY A 148 3.70 20.81 5.37
C GLY A 148 2.89 22.07 5.66
N ARG A 149 2.00 22.07 6.66
CA ARG A 149 1.34 23.29 7.16
C ARG A 149 2.28 24.14 8.05
N TYR A 150 3.33 23.53 8.60
CA TYR A 150 4.27 24.13 9.54
C TYR A 150 5.68 24.32 8.96
N LEU A 151 5.90 23.94 7.69
CA LEU A 151 7.13 24.10 6.91
C LEU A 151 6.88 25.10 5.78
#